data_AF-A0A382SMX0-F1
#
_entry.id   AF-A0A382SMX0-F1
#
_cell.length_a   1.000
_cell.length_b   1.000
_cell.length_c   1.000
_cell.angle_alpha   90.00
_cell.angle_beta   90.00
_cell.angle_gamma   90.00
#
_symmetry.space_group_name_H-M   'P 1'
#
loop_
_entity.id
_entity.type
_entity.pdbx_description
1 polymer ?
#
loop_
_entity_poly.entity_id
_entity_poly.type
_entity_poly.pdbx_seq_one_letter_code
_entity_poly.pdbx_strand_id
1 'polypeptide(L)' 'MKDHARVVVIGGGVVGCSILFHLAKMGWKDVVLLERDELTSGSSWHA' A
#
# COMPACT_ATOMS: atom_id res chain seq x y z
N MET A 1 1.51 9.41 -13.79
CA MET A 1 1.49 9.28 -12.31
C MET A 1 0.84 10.53 -11.74
N LYS A 2 0.13 10.41 -10.61
CA LYS A 2 -0.26 11.60 -9.85
C LYS A 2 1.00 12.19 -9.19
N ASP A 3 1.14 13.51 -9.26
CA ASP A 3 2.17 14.30 -8.59
C ASP A 3 1.86 14.52 -7.10
N HIS A 4 0.57 14.45 -6.75
CA HIS A 4 0.07 14.56 -5.39
C HIS A 4 -0.77 13.36 -4.98
N ALA A 5 -0.62 12.93 -3.73
CA ALA A 5 -1.46 11.93 -3.08
C ALA A 5 -1.81 12.40 -1.67
N ARG A 6 -3.00 12.05 -1.19
CA ARG A 6 -3.40 12.32 0.20
C ARG A 6 -2.59 11.48 1.17
N VAL A 7 -2.30 10.23 0.81
CA VAL A 7 -1.48 9.29 1.57
C VAL A 7 -0.65 8.43 0.61
N VAL A 8 0.61 8.22 0.93
CA VAL A 8 1.48 7.24 0.27
C VAL A 8 1.90 6.19 1.28
N VAL A 9 1.56 4.93 1.01
CA VAL A 9 2.01 3.76 1.78
C VAL A 9 3.23 3.17 1.09
N ILE A 10 4.36 3.05 1.81
CA ILE A 10 5.60 2.51 1.27
C ILE A 10 5.80 1.10 1.82
N GLY A 11 5.79 0.11 0.93
CA GLY A 11 5.88 -1.33 1.24
C GLY A 11 4.58 -2.09 0.93
N GLY A 12 4.67 -3.05 0.02
CA GLY A 12 3.62 -3.95 -0.47
C GLY A 12 3.54 -5.30 0.24
N GLY A 13 4.04 -5.37 1.47
CA GLY A 13 3.80 -6.51 2.38
C GLY A 13 2.39 -6.49 2.97
N VAL A 14 2.04 -7.51 3.75
CA VAL A 14 0.69 -7.70 4.33
C VAL A 14 0.19 -6.46 5.10
N VAL A 15 1.07 -5.80 5.84
CA VAL A 15 0.73 -4.61 6.63
C VAL A 15 0.42 -3.42 5.72
N GLY A 16 1.23 -3.16 4.70
CA GLY A 16 1.02 -2.04 3.78
C GLY A 16 -0.25 -2.22 2.95
N CYS A 17 -0.49 -3.43 2.44
CA CYS A 17 -1.74 -3.77 1.75
C CYS A 17 -2.97 -3.62 2.67
N SER A 18 -2.86 -4.03 3.93
CA SER A 18 -3.93 -3.85 4.93
C SER A 18 -4.25 -2.37 5.17
N ILE A 19 -3.23 -1.52 5.35
CA ILE A 19 -3.40 -0.07 5.50
C ILE A 19 -4.10 0.53 4.28
N LEU A 20 -3.62 0.23 3.07
CA LEU A 20 -4.22 0.70 1.82
C LEU A 20 -5.71 0.28 1.73
N PHE A 21 -5.99 -1.00 1.98
CA PHE A 21 -7.34 -1.56 1.94
C PHE A 21 -8.27 -0.85 2.92
N HIS A 22 -7.87 -0.70 4.18
CA HIS A 22 -8.72 -0.10 5.21
C HIS A 22 -8.95 1.39 4.97
N LEU A 23 -7.95 2.14 4.49
CA LEU A 23 -8.13 3.54 4.09
C LEU A 23 -9.15 3.65 2.94
N ALA A 24 -8.99 2.84 1.89
CA ALA A 24 -9.91 2.82 0.76
C ALA A 24 -11.34 2.41 1.20
N LYS A 25 -11.46 1.41 2.07
CA LYS A 25 -12.73 0.94 2.64
C LYS A 25 -13.42 2.01 3.48
N MET A 26 -12.67 2.85 4.18
CA MET A 26 -13.19 4.01 4.93
C MET A 26 -13.51 5.21 4.02
N GLY A 27 -13.45 5.05 2.70
CA GLY A 27 -13.83 6.08 1.74
C GLY A 27 -12.71 7.08 1.41
N TRP A 28 -11.49 6.86 1.88
CA TRP A 28 -10.38 7.73 1.53
C TRP A 28 -10.08 7.61 0.03
N LYS A 29 -9.92 8.75 -0.62
CA LYS A 29 -9.49 8.87 -2.02
C LYS A 29 -8.03 9.34 -2.07
N ASP A 30 -7.38 9.11 -3.20
CA ASP A 30 -5.99 9.50 -3.46
C ASP A 30 -4.98 8.88 -2.48
N VAL A 31 -5.17 7.59 -2.20
CA VAL A 31 -4.24 6.75 -1.45
C VAL A 31 -3.45 5.90 -2.45
N VAL A 32 -2.13 5.98 -2.38
CA VAL A 32 -1.22 5.25 -3.28
C VAL A 32 -0.36 4.29 -2.45
N LEU A 33 -0.10 3.09 -2.98
CA LEU A 33 0.89 2.17 -2.43
C LEU A 33 2.05 2.06 -3.41
N LEU A 34 3.27 2.17 -2.89
CA LEU A 34 4.51 1.97 -3.63
C LEU A 34 5.25 0.78 -3.05
N GLU A 35 5.59 -0.18 -3.90
CA GLU A 35 6.45 -1.32 -3.59
C GLU A 35 7.68 -1.25 -4.48
N ARG A 36 8.83 -1.69 -3.96
CA ARG A 36 10.11 -1.73 -4.68
C ARG A 36 10.08 -2.75 -5.81
N ASP A 37 9.45 -3.90 -5.57
CA ASP A 37 9.36 -5.01 -6.53
C ASP A 37 7.90 -5.49 -6.67
N GLU A 38 7.61 -6.77 -6.44
CA GLU A 38 6.24 -7.30 -6.42
C GLU A 38 5.64 -7.30 -5.01
N LEU A 39 4.30 -7.34 -4.94
CA LEU A 39 3.59 -7.48 -3.68
C LEU A 39 4.06 -8.74 -2.94
N THR A 40 4.13 -8.66 -1.62
CA THR A 40 4.53 -9.77 -0.75
C THR A 40 6.01 -10.20 -0.83
N SER A 41 6.84 -9.63 -1.70
CA SER A 41 8.26 -9.98 -1.89
C SER A 41 9.15 -9.87 -0.65
N GLY A 42 8.72 -9.13 0.39
CA GLY A 42 9.36 -9.08 1.72
C GLY A 42 8.98 -10.26 2.63
N SER A 43 9.03 -10.10 3.96
CA SER A 43 8.76 -11.23 4.87
C SER A 43 7.37 -11.84 4.79
N SER A 44 6.41 -11.21 4.10
CA SER A 44 5.04 -11.72 3.97
C SER A 44 4.92 -13.00 3.13
N TRP A 45 5.83 -13.30 2.20
CA TRP A 45 5.74 -14.54 1.42
C TRP A 45 6.18 -15.79 2.20
N HIS A 46 7.02 -15.63 3.23
CA HIS A 46 7.65 -16.72 3.97
C HIS A 46 7.34 -16.75 5.47
N ALA A 47 6.45 -15.86 5.93
CA ALA A 47 6.01 -15.81 7.32
C ALA A 47 4.90 -16.84 7.60
#